data_AF-A0AAJ4D521-F1
#
_entry.id   AF-A0AAJ4D521-F1
#
_cell.length_a   1.000
_cell.length_b   1.000
_cell.length_c   1.000
_cell.angle_alpha   90.00
_cell.angle_beta   90.00
_cell.angle_gamma   90.00
#
_symmetry.space_group_name_H-M   'P 1'
#
loop_
_entity.id
_entity.type
_entity.pdbx_description
1 polymer ?
#
loop_
_entity_poly.entity_id
_entity_poly.type
_entity_poly.pdbx_seq_one_letter_code
_entity_poly.pdbx_strand_id
1 'polypeptide(L)' 'MNLEVTFNLYQTQVRNSEKLVQLLMPVPEEETNAAHYLENLVSSLKWEIVSFKQSGMKLTPINGDYQIITEN' A
#
# COMPACT_ATOMS: atom_id res chain seq x y z
N MET A 1 8.80 21.27 -7.54
CA MET A 1 8.38 20.92 -6.17
C MET A 1 8.47 19.40 -6.10
N ASN A 2 9.41 18.85 -5.32
CA ASN A 2 9.39 17.41 -5.04
C ASN A 2 8.29 17.20 -3.99
N LEU A 3 7.17 16.64 -4.41
CA LEU A 3 6.13 16.22 -3.47
C LEU A 3 6.64 14.96 -2.78
N GLU A 4 7.16 15.17 -1.57
CA GLU A 4 7.46 14.08 -0.64
C GLU A 4 6.14 13.57 -0.07
N VAL A 5 5.79 12.34 -0.43
CA VAL A 5 4.53 11.69 -0.02
C VAL A 5 4.85 10.56 0.95
N THR A 6 4.25 10.59 2.14
CA THR A 6 4.25 9.46 3.08
C THR A 6 3.16 8.47 2.69
N PHE A 7 3.45 7.17 2.80
CA PHE A 7 2.47 6.12 2.53
C PHE A 7 2.21 5.28 3.79
N ASN A 8 0.95 5.03 4.09
CA ASN A 8 0.54 3.96 5.00
C ASN A 8 0.71 2.61 4.28
N LEU A 9 1.38 1.66 4.93
CA LEU A 9 1.53 0.31 4.39
C LEU A 9 0.40 -0.58 4.87
N TYR A 10 -0.29 -1.21 3.93
CA TYR A 10 -1.34 -2.19 4.19
C TYR A 10 -0.81 -3.59 3.93
N GLN A 11 -1.02 -4.48 4.89
CA GLN A 11 -0.87 -5.90 4.65
C GLN A 11 -2.07 -6.38 3.86
N THR A 12 -1.85 -6.66 2.58
CA THR A 12 -2.90 -6.95 1.61
C THR A 12 -2.72 -8.36 1.07
N GLN A 13 -3.81 -9.12 1.06
CA GLN A 13 -3.90 -10.40 0.36
C GLN A 13 -4.50 -10.14 -1.03
N VAL A 14 -3.76 -10.52 -2.07
CA VAL A 14 -4.18 -10.40 -3.46
C VAL A 14 -4.29 -11.77 -4.11
N ARG A 15 -5.26 -11.92 -5.00
CA ARG A 15 -5.36 -13.08 -5.89
C ARG A 15 -4.77 -12.69 -7.25
N ASN A 16 -3.69 -13.36 -7.63
CA ASN A 16 -3.10 -13.27 -8.96
C ASN A 16 -3.32 -14.58 -9.70
N SER A 17 -4.25 -14.57 -10.66
CA SER A 17 -4.62 -15.69 -11.53
C SER A 17 -5.10 -16.95 -10.77
N GLU A 18 -4.19 -17.65 -10.10
CA GLU A 18 -4.47 -18.88 -9.33
C GLU A 18 -3.81 -18.89 -7.94
N LYS A 19 -3.07 -17.84 -7.58
CA LYS A 19 -2.32 -17.78 -6.32
C LYS A 19 -2.85 -16.68 -5.41
N LEU A 20 -2.95 -16.99 -4.12
CA LEU A 20 -3.09 -15.99 -3.08
C LEU A 20 -1.70 -15.58 -2.60
N VAL A 21 -1.41 -14.29 -2.67
CA VAL A 21 -0.13 -13.70 -2.27
C VAL A 21 -0.39 -12.61 -1.24
N GLN A 22 0.49 -12.52 -0.25
CA GLN A 22 0.45 -11.46 0.75
C GLN A 22 1.53 -10.42 0.42
N LEU A 23 1.15 -9.15 0.30
CA LEU A 23 2.04 -8.05 -0.03
C LEU A 23 1.87 -6.92 0.98
N LEU A 24 2.92 -6.11 1.15
CA LEU A 24 2.80 -4.79 1.74
C LEU A 24 2.55 -3.80 0.60
N MET A 25 1.41 -3.15 0.62
CA MET A 25 0.97 -2.24 -0.42
C MET A 25 0.92 -0.80 0.12
N PRO A 26 1.54 0.17 -0.57
CA PRO A 26 1.53 1.55 -0.14
C PRO A 26 0.23 2.25 -0.55
N VAL A 27 -0.37 2.96 0.41
CA VAL A 27 -1.52 3.86 0.21
C VAL A 27 -1.09 5.24 0.70
N PRO A 28 -1.19 6.32 -0.10
CA PRO A 28 -0.83 7.66 0.34
C PRO A 28 -1.54 8.01 1.65
N GLU A 29 -0.85 8.67 2.58
CA GLU A 29 -1.43 9.00 3.89
C GLU A 29 -2.69 9.88 3.79
N GLU A 30 -2.74 10.74 2.78
CA GLU A 30 -3.88 11.60 2.49
C GLU A 30 -5.06 10.88 1.80
N GLU A 31 -4.88 9.63 1.37
CA GLU A 31 -5.95 8.85 0.75
C GLU A 31 -6.97 8.41 1.81
N THR A 32 -8.22 8.83 1.63
CA THR A 32 -9.31 8.58 2.57
C THR A 32 -10.00 7.24 2.33
N ASN A 33 -9.85 6.66 1.14
CA ASN A 33 -10.43 5.37 0.77
C ASN A 33 -9.36 4.38 0.28
N ALA A 34 -8.68 3.76 1.24
CA ALA A 34 -7.65 2.75 0.98
C ALA A 34 -8.17 1.56 0.16
N ALA A 35 -9.44 1.15 0.34
CA ALA A 35 -10.03 0.02 -0.40
C ALA A 35 -10.06 0.32 -1.91
N HIS A 36 -10.67 1.45 -2.27
CA HIS A 36 -10.80 1.87 -3.66
C HIS A 36 -9.42 2.13 -4.30
N TYR A 37 -8.49 2.72 -3.55
CA TYR A 37 -7.13 2.94 -4.02
C TYR A 37 -6.41 1.61 -4.33
N LEU A 38 -6.47 0.65 -3.41
CA LEU A 38 -5.81 -0.66 -3.58
C LEU A 38 -6.43 -1.45 -4.75
N GLU A 39 -7.75 -1.43 -4.91
CA GLU A 39 -8.44 -2.04 -6.04
C GLU A 39 -7.98 -1.44 -7.38
N ASN A 40 -7.96 -0.11 -7.48
CA ASN A 40 -7.51 0.58 -8.68
C ASN A 40 -6.05 0.25 -9.00
N LEU A 41 -5.18 0.23 -8.00
CA LEU A 41 -3.75 -0.04 -8.14
C LEU A 41 -3.48 -1.42 -8.79
N VAL A 42 -4.26 -2.44 -8.44
CA VAL A 42 -4.03 -3.81 -8.94
C VAL A 42 -4.90 -4.19 -10.14
N SER A 43 -5.93 -3.39 -10.46
CA SER A 43 -6.91 -3.67 -11.52
C SER A 43 -6.27 -3.92 -12.89
N SER A 44 -5.27 -3.11 -13.27
CA SER A 44 -4.57 -3.22 -14.55
C SER A 44 -3.79 -4.53 -14.70
N LEU A 45 -3.38 -5.14 -13.58
CA LEU A 45 -2.71 -6.43 -13.53
C LEU A 45 -3.69 -7.61 -13.56
N LYS A 46 -5.00 -7.34 -13.59
CA LYS A 46 -6.09 -8.33 -13.47
C LYS A 46 -6.00 -9.12 -12.15
N TRP A 47 -5.52 -8.46 -11.09
CA TRP A 47 -5.50 -9.04 -9.75
C TRP A 47 -6.71 -8.56 -8.97
N GLU A 48 -7.04 -9.29 -7.91
CA GLU A 48 -8.18 -9.00 -7.03
C GLU A 48 -7.67 -8.81 -5.59
N ILE A 49 -8.16 -7.76 -4.92
CA ILE A 49 -7.94 -7.58 -3.49
C ILE A 49 -8.89 -8.52 -2.74
N VAL A 50 -8.34 -9.44 -1.95
CA VAL A 50 -9.12 -10.42 -1.16
C VAL A 50 -9.37 -9.90 0.25
N SER A 51 -8.34 -9.31 0.86
CA SER A 51 -8.43 -8.66 2.16
C SER A 51 -7.27 -7.70 2.34
N PHE A 52 -7.42 -6.70 3.21
CA PHE A 52 -6.35 -5.81 3.60
C PHE A 52 -6.54 -5.32 5.02
N LYS A 53 -5.44 -5.02 5.69
CA LYS A 53 -5.41 -4.37 7.01
C LYS A 53 -4.23 -3.42 7.09
N GLN A 54 -4.36 -2.34 7.87
CA GLN A 54 -3.20 -1.52 8.19
C GLN A 54 -2.14 -2.37 8.88
N SER A 55 -0.89 -2.20 8.46
CA SER A 55 0.24 -2.94 9.03
C SER A 55 0.85 -2.26 10.26
N GLY A 56 0.48 -1.00 10.53
CA GLY A 56 1.18 -0.15 11.50
C GLY A 56 2.55 0.31 11.00
N MET A 57 2.85 0.15 9.71
CA MET A 57 4.08 0.67 9.10
C MET A 57 3.77 1.77 8.09
N LYS A 58 4.72 2.70 7.96
CA LYS A 58 4.71 3.78 6.99
C LYS A 58 5.96 3.73 6.12
N LEU A 59 5.84 4.18 4.88
CA LEU A 59 6.96 4.46 3.99
C LEU A 59 7.11 5.98 3.91
N THR A 60 8.14 6.51 4.55
CA THR A 60 8.34 7.95 4.75
C THR A 60 9.60 8.43 4.03
N PRO A 61 9.54 9.55 3.30
CA PRO A 61 10.72 10.16 2.71
C PRO A 61 11.61 10.79 3.80
N ILE A 62 12.88 10.40 3.85
CA ILE A 62 13.91 10.90 4.77
C ILE A 62 15.19 11.13 3.95
N ASN A 63 15.64 12.39 3.88
CA ASN A 63 16.87 12.79 3.18
C ASN A 63 16.94 12.34 1.71
N GLY A 64 15.81 12.33 1.00
CA GLY A 64 15.72 11.95 -0.41
C GLY A 64 15.56 10.44 -0.67
N ASP A 65 15.55 9.62 0.38
CA ASP A 65 15.28 8.18 0.30
C ASP A 65 14.00 7.81 1.06
N TYR A 66 13.40 6.68 0.72
CA TYR A 66 12.23 6.15 1.43
C TYR A 66 12.63 5.12 2.48
N GLN A 67 12.17 5.32 3.71
CA GLN A 67 12.42 4.41 4.83
C GLN A 67 11.10 3.85 5.37
N ILE A 68 11.13 2.58 5.82
CA ILE A 68 10.00 1.96 6.51
C ILE A 68 10.10 2.31 8.00
N ILE A 69 9.03 2.89 8.55
CA ILE A 69 8.91 3.27 9.95
C ILE A 69 7.72 2.52 10.55
N THR A 70 7.89 1.93 11.74
CA THR A 70 6.78 1.32 12.49
C THR A 70 6.14 2.37 13.40
N GLU A 71 4.82 2.50 13.35
CA GLU A 71 4.03 3.26 14.31
C GLU A 71 3.91 2.43 15.60
N ASN A 72 4.44 2.98 16.71
CA ASN A 72 4.32 2.40 18.06
C ASN A 72 2.94 2.61 18.65
#